data_AF-A0A3S0R3S5-F1
#
_entry.id   AF-A0A3S0R3S5-F1
#
_cell.length_a   1.000
_cell.length_b   1.000
_cell.length_c   1.000
_cell.angle_alpha   90.00
_cell.angle_beta   90.00
_cell.angle_gamma   90.00
#
_symmetry.space_group_name_H-M   'P 1'
#
loop_
_entity.id
_entity.type
_entity.pdbx_description
1 polymer ?
#
loop_
_entity_poly.entity_id
_entity_poly.type
_entity_poly.pdbx_seq_one_letter_code
_entity_poly.pdbx_strand_id
1 'polypeptide(L)'
;MTKITQTDYKKQFIEANYSNENSIQTTKYQLSKLHPYEKQLHRDLFNMDEAELLIGLRAIGKDFSSSTTASGVISTVYNYIEWARLEGIHDNPNPLEGINKTELAQKMVDDSKRIRYTREQLFEMLEKLPNYTDQAILLALFEGMKGREFTEIFSLTLDHLQRVTTGNSVNYIATLENIDKGVIISRKIFISEELYHLLHKADSQERLLNDNGKGGFPFHLESSYIFKKVKRGKQENYLAMQERHYITRRFLKFKKLFENPELEADDIFYSGMMDMAYQLSIQHGDVSKDHYYMLHKQFNTRLAYGNNGYSYPNTTFLRTEVYNAKFHTLYDHLIEKNRLTTPRPLIIPSLYLETYTNEYLQDEDINNVNVTEDGYVLEQTIKRHSRLDAVKLVALEKANYECNVNSEHKDFISKSTGKNYVEVHHLIPLKYQKLFKVNIDTEANVVALCAGCHRHLHYGEFEGKIDILHKLFKVRKQALRKAGILVTFKELLSYYEKDFDEELTFVNE
;
A
#
# COMPACT_ATOMS: atom_id res chain seq x y z
N MET A 1 18.04 -26.16 -43.93
CA MET A 1 17.79 -24.97 -43.09
C MET A 1 16.30 -24.72 -43.07
N THR A 2 15.62 -25.13 -42.01
CA THR A 2 14.18 -24.93 -41.82
C THR A 2 13.93 -23.43 -41.71
N LYS A 3 13.13 -22.84 -42.61
CA LYS A 3 12.73 -21.42 -42.52
C LYS A 3 11.94 -21.24 -41.22
N ILE A 4 12.59 -20.63 -40.22
CA ILE A 4 11.96 -20.25 -38.95
C ILE A 4 10.86 -19.24 -39.27
N THR A 5 9.64 -19.48 -38.78
CA THR A 5 8.50 -18.59 -39.03
C THR A 5 8.50 -17.41 -38.04
N GLN A 6 7.79 -16.32 -38.33
CA GLN A 6 7.64 -15.18 -37.40
C GLN A 6 7.13 -15.60 -36.01
N THR A 7 6.26 -16.62 -35.96
CA THR A 7 5.74 -17.20 -34.72
C THR A 7 6.83 -17.88 -33.89
N ASP A 8 7.86 -18.42 -34.53
CA ASP A 8 8.95 -19.14 -33.86
C ASP A 8 9.93 -18.19 -33.18
N TYR A 9 10.23 -17.02 -33.76
CA TYR A 9 11.14 -16.04 -33.14
C TYR A 9 10.58 -15.44 -31.84
N LYS A 10 9.29 -15.08 -31.81
CA LYS A 10 8.65 -14.57 -30.59
C LYS A 10 8.60 -15.62 -29.49
N LYS A 11 8.40 -16.88 -29.86
CA LYS A 11 8.45 -18.00 -28.92
C LYS A 11 9.85 -18.15 -28.31
N GLN A 12 10.90 -18.13 -29.16
CA GLN A 12 12.29 -18.17 -28.70
C GLN A 12 12.63 -16.99 -27.78
N PHE A 13 12.22 -15.77 -28.13
CA PHE A 13 12.38 -14.59 -27.28
C PHE A 13 11.77 -14.80 -25.89
N ILE A 14 10.53 -15.30 -25.84
CA ILE A 14 9.82 -15.51 -24.58
C ILE A 14 10.51 -16.58 -23.73
N GLU A 15 10.90 -17.71 -24.33
CA GLU A 15 11.57 -18.82 -23.66
C GLU A 15 12.96 -18.43 -23.14
N ALA A 16 13.68 -17.56 -23.87
CA ALA A 16 15.00 -17.08 -23.48
C ALA A 16 14.97 -16.06 -22.33
N ASN A 17 13.93 -15.23 -22.23
CA ASN A 17 13.93 -14.06 -21.34
C ASN A 17 12.98 -14.16 -20.14
N TYR A 18 12.06 -15.14 -20.11
CA TYR A 18 11.04 -15.21 -19.06
C TYR A 18 10.83 -16.64 -18.56
N SER A 19 10.93 -16.83 -17.24
CA SER A 19 10.65 -18.10 -16.55
C SER A 19 9.34 -18.09 -15.76
N ASN A 20 8.80 -16.91 -15.44
CA ASN A 20 7.56 -16.76 -14.68
C ASN A 20 6.32 -16.85 -15.60
N GLU A 21 5.35 -17.70 -15.25
CA GLU A 21 4.16 -17.95 -16.07
C GLU A 21 3.32 -16.69 -16.32
N ASN A 22 3.14 -15.81 -15.32
CA ASN A 22 2.40 -14.56 -15.50
C ASN A 22 3.13 -13.62 -16.46
N SER A 23 4.45 -13.51 -16.35
CA SER A 23 5.27 -12.70 -17.26
C SER A 23 5.20 -13.25 -18.69
N ILE A 24 5.29 -14.58 -18.86
CA ILE A 24 5.14 -15.24 -20.16
C ILE A 24 3.79 -14.90 -20.80
N GLN A 25 2.69 -15.04 -20.05
CA GLN A 25 1.34 -14.75 -20.58
C GLN A 25 1.18 -13.27 -20.92
N THR A 26 1.71 -12.37 -20.08
CA THR A 26 1.67 -10.92 -20.31
C THR A 26 2.42 -10.54 -21.58
N THR A 27 3.66 -11.04 -21.75
CA THR A 27 4.48 -10.78 -22.93
C THR A 27 3.83 -11.32 -24.21
N LYS A 28 3.27 -12.54 -24.16
CA LYS A 28 2.49 -13.11 -25.29
C LYS A 28 1.32 -12.21 -25.68
N TYR A 29 0.54 -11.77 -24.68
CA TYR A 29 -0.59 -10.87 -24.92
C TYR A 29 -0.12 -9.56 -25.58
N GLN A 30 0.93 -8.93 -25.05
CA GLN A 30 1.45 -7.67 -25.57
C GLN A 30 1.95 -7.79 -27.02
N LEU A 31 2.75 -8.81 -27.34
CA LEU A 31 3.23 -9.04 -28.71
C LEU A 31 2.08 -9.37 -29.68
N SER A 32 1.05 -10.08 -29.22
CA SER A 32 -0.10 -10.43 -30.08
C SER A 32 -0.90 -9.21 -30.55
N LYS A 33 -0.79 -8.05 -29.88
CA LYS A 33 -1.47 -6.81 -30.28
C LYS A 33 -0.98 -6.27 -31.62
N LEU A 34 0.30 -6.43 -31.93
CA LEU A 34 0.88 -5.97 -33.20
C LEU A 34 0.81 -7.02 -34.30
N HIS A 35 0.39 -8.25 -33.98
CA HIS A 35 0.31 -9.33 -34.96
C HIS A 35 -0.57 -9.01 -36.19
N PRO A 36 -1.74 -8.35 -36.06
CA PRO A 36 -2.50 -7.90 -37.23
C PRO A 36 -1.72 -6.94 -38.14
N TYR A 37 -0.92 -6.05 -37.55
CA TYR A 37 -0.11 -5.07 -38.26
C TYR A 37 1.10 -5.72 -38.97
N GLU A 38 1.79 -6.63 -38.30
CA GLU A 38 2.88 -7.42 -38.91
C GLU A 38 2.38 -8.26 -40.10
N LYS A 39 1.19 -8.85 -39.97
CA LYS A 39 0.56 -9.61 -41.05
C LYS A 39 0.22 -8.71 -42.24
N GLN A 40 -0.19 -7.46 -42.00
CA GLN A 40 -0.46 -6.49 -43.05
C GLN A 40 0.81 -6.08 -43.81
N LEU A 41 1.92 -5.89 -43.11
CA LEU A 41 3.20 -5.51 -43.72
C LEU A 41 4.01 -6.71 -44.24
N HIS A 42 3.60 -7.94 -43.95
CA HIS A 42 4.35 -9.17 -44.22
C HIS A 42 5.79 -9.14 -43.67
N ARG A 43 6.01 -8.43 -42.56
CA ARG A 43 7.31 -8.21 -41.93
C ARG A 43 7.20 -8.40 -40.43
N ASP A 44 8.27 -8.90 -39.83
CA ASP A 44 8.39 -9.00 -38.37
C ASP A 44 8.81 -7.64 -37.79
N LEU A 45 8.50 -7.36 -36.52
CA LEU A 45 8.78 -6.09 -35.84
C LEU A 45 10.25 -5.68 -35.91
N PHE A 46 11.17 -6.64 -35.74
CA PHE A 46 12.62 -6.36 -35.81
C PHE A 46 13.11 -6.02 -37.22
N ASN A 47 12.28 -6.21 -38.24
CA ASN A 47 12.58 -5.80 -39.61
C ASN A 47 11.94 -4.46 -39.98
N MET A 48 11.22 -3.79 -39.10
CA MET A 48 10.53 -2.52 -39.40
C MET A 48 11.41 -1.31 -39.08
N ASP A 49 11.22 -0.21 -39.80
CA ASP A 49 11.84 1.08 -39.47
C ASP A 49 11.08 1.84 -38.36
N GLU A 50 11.64 2.97 -37.92
CA GLU A 50 11.05 3.80 -36.86
C GLU A 50 9.62 4.25 -37.23
N ALA A 51 9.39 4.71 -38.46
CA ALA A 51 8.10 5.21 -38.89
C ALA A 51 7.05 4.10 -38.93
N GLU A 52 7.41 2.93 -39.46
CA GLU A 52 6.57 1.73 -39.49
C GLU A 52 6.19 1.28 -38.07
N LEU A 53 7.14 1.25 -37.14
CA LEU A 53 6.87 0.89 -35.75
C LEU A 53 5.96 1.90 -35.05
N LEU A 54 6.20 3.20 -35.23
CA LEU A 54 5.39 4.25 -34.62
C LEU A 54 3.95 4.24 -35.14
N ILE A 55 3.74 3.95 -36.43
CA ILE A 55 2.39 3.79 -37.01
C ILE A 55 1.68 2.60 -36.37
N GLY A 56 2.33 1.43 -36.30
CA GLY A 56 1.76 0.22 -35.69
C GLY A 56 1.40 0.41 -34.22
N LEU A 57 2.31 1.01 -33.45
CA LEU A 57 2.10 1.33 -32.04
C LEU A 57 0.94 2.32 -31.86
N ARG A 58 0.86 3.40 -32.65
CA ARG A 58 -0.27 4.34 -32.57
C ARG A 58 -1.60 3.69 -32.94
N ALA A 59 -1.61 2.79 -33.93
CA ALA A 59 -2.84 2.11 -34.38
C ALA A 59 -3.50 1.29 -33.26
N ILE A 60 -2.69 0.67 -32.40
CA ILE A 60 -3.16 -0.10 -31.23
C ILE A 60 -3.32 0.76 -29.98
N GLY A 61 -2.84 2.01 -29.99
CA GLY A 61 -2.86 2.93 -28.85
C GLY A 61 -4.26 3.17 -28.27
N LYS A 62 -5.25 3.28 -29.16
CA LYS A 62 -6.68 3.45 -28.83
C LYS A 62 -7.30 2.28 -28.06
N ASP A 63 -6.68 1.10 -28.10
CA ASP A 63 -7.18 -0.10 -27.43
C ASP A 63 -6.68 -0.20 -25.98
N PHE A 64 -5.78 0.71 -25.56
CA PHE A 64 -5.24 0.72 -24.20
C PHE A 64 -5.99 1.69 -23.31
N SER A 65 -6.26 1.26 -22.09
CA SER A 65 -6.99 2.03 -21.07
C SER A 65 -6.08 2.85 -20.15
N SER A 66 -4.75 2.73 -20.29
CA SER A 66 -3.75 3.51 -19.55
C SER A 66 -2.42 3.63 -20.31
N SER A 67 -1.73 4.76 -20.12
CA SER A 67 -0.36 5.00 -20.62
C SER A 67 0.65 3.99 -20.05
N THR A 68 0.41 3.44 -18.86
CA THR A 68 1.26 2.39 -18.27
C THR A 68 1.18 1.10 -19.09
N THR A 69 -0.02 0.68 -19.49
CA THR A 69 -0.21 -0.51 -20.34
C THR A 69 0.45 -0.31 -21.70
N ALA A 70 0.27 0.86 -22.32
CA ALA A 70 0.92 1.21 -23.57
C ALA A 70 2.45 1.21 -23.44
N SER A 71 2.98 1.79 -22.36
CA SER A 71 4.42 1.77 -22.07
C SER A 71 4.96 0.35 -21.91
N GLY A 72 4.19 -0.55 -21.30
CA GLY A 72 4.54 -1.97 -21.21
C GLY A 72 4.67 -2.63 -22.58
N VAL A 73 3.75 -2.34 -23.51
CA VAL A 73 3.83 -2.85 -24.90
C VAL A 73 5.05 -2.29 -25.62
N ILE A 74 5.29 -0.97 -25.53
CA ILE A 74 6.47 -0.33 -26.15
C ILE A 74 7.76 -0.98 -25.62
N SER A 75 7.86 -1.20 -24.30
CA SER A 75 9.02 -1.86 -23.70
C SER A 75 9.20 -3.30 -24.18
N THR A 76 8.12 -4.06 -24.30
CA THR A 76 8.17 -5.44 -24.83
C THR A 76 8.61 -5.48 -26.29
N VAL A 77 8.12 -4.56 -27.12
CA VAL A 77 8.56 -4.43 -28.52
C VAL A 77 10.04 -4.06 -28.59
N TYR A 78 10.46 -3.05 -27.83
CA TYR A 78 11.86 -2.66 -27.73
C TYR A 78 12.75 -3.85 -27.35
N ASN A 79 12.40 -4.58 -26.28
CA ASN A 79 13.19 -5.72 -25.80
C ASN A 79 13.24 -6.87 -26.81
N TYR A 80 12.16 -7.08 -27.56
CA TYR A 80 12.10 -8.11 -28.59
C TYR A 80 13.04 -7.79 -29.77
N ILE A 81 13.04 -6.53 -30.23
CA ILE A 81 13.94 -6.07 -31.30
C ILE A 81 15.40 -6.13 -30.83
N GLU A 82 15.67 -5.72 -29.61
CA GLU A 82 17.02 -5.75 -29.05
C GLU A 82 17.54 -7.18 -28.86
N TRP A 83 16.69 -8.09 -28.40
CA TRP A 83 17.02 -9.52 -28.33
C TRP A 83 17.35 -10.08 -29.72
N ALA A 84 16.54 -9.78 -30.74
CA ALA A 84 16.81 -10.26 -32.10
C ALA A 84 18.15 -9.73 -32.65
N ARG A 85 18.53 -8.50 -32.26
CA ARG A 85 19.84 -7.92 -32.58
C ARG A 85 21.00 -8.65 -31.88
N LEU A 86 20.86 -8.93 -30.59
CA LEU A 86 21.90 -9.61 -29.78
C LEU A 86 22.11 -11.07 -30.21
N GLU A 87 21.07 -11.76 -30.65
CA GLU A 87 21.16 -13.12 -31.19
C GLU A 87 21.67 -13.18 -32.65
N GLY A 88 21.99 -12.02 -33.25
CA GLY A 88 22.46 -11.95 -34.65
C GLY A 88 21.41 -12.33 -35.68
N ILE A 89 20.12 -12.23 -35.33
CA ILE A 89 18.99 -12.48 -36.24
C ILE A 89 18.81 -11.29 -37.20
N HIS A 90 19.18 -10.10 -36.75
CA HIS A 90 19.13 -8.86 -37.51
C HIS A 90 20.23 -7.89 -37.04
N ASP A 91 20.75 -7.05 -37.94
CA ASP A 91 21.94 -6.23 -37.68
C ASP A 91 21.66 -4.73 -37.43
N ASN A 92 20.44 -4.23 -37.69
CA ASN A 92 20.17 -2.80 -37.55
C ASN A 92 20.07 -2.40 -36.07
N PRO A 93 20.37 -1.14 -35.73
CA PRO A 93 20.07 -0.63 -34.40
C PRO A 93 18.57 -0.65 -34.14
N ASN A 94 18.19 -0.80 -32.87
CA ASN A 94 16.79 -0.75 -32.46
C ASN A 94 16.19 0.63 -32.83
N PRO A 95 15.16 0.70 -33.70
CA PRO A 95 14.60 1.99 -34.12
C PRO A 95 13.89 2.75 -32.99
N LEU A 96 13.62 2.07 -31.86
CA LEU A 96 13.03 2.69 -30.67
C LEU A 96 14.10 3.18 -29.66
N GLU A 97 15.38 3.06 -29.99
CA GLU A 97 16.48 3.60 -29.17
C GLU A 97 16.40 5.13 -29.10
N GLY A 98 16.60 5.70 -27.91
CA GLY A 98 16.52 7.15 -27.68
C GLY A 98 15.10 7.74 -27.66
N ILE A 99 14.05 6.98 -27.99
CA ILE A 99 12.66 7.45 -27.88
C ILE A 99 12.20 7.42 -26.42
N ASN A 100 11.63 8.53 -25.95
CA ASN A 100 10.97 8.56 -24.64
C ASN A 100 9.68 7.72 -24.65
N LYS A 101 9.79 6.50 -24.13
CA LYS A 101 8.70 5.51 -24.09
C LYS A 101 7.47 6.01 -23.34
N THR A 102 7.67 6.79 -22.27
CA THR A 102 6.57 7.35 -21.46
C THR A 102 5.81 8.41 -22.24
N GLU A 103 6.53 9.31 -22.92
CA GLU A 103 5.91 10.36 -23.75
C GLU A 103 5.17 9.75 -24.95
N LEU A 104 5.77 8.74 -25.60
CA LEU A 104 5.12 8.01 -26.68
C LEU A 104 3.84 7.32 -26.20
N ALA A 105 3.88 6.65 -25.05
CA ALA A 105 2.71 6.00 -24.47
C ALA A 105 1.58 7.00 -24.16
N GLN A 106 1.90 8.19 -23.65
CA GLN A 106 0.92 9.24 -23.38
C GLN A 106 0.24 9.73 -24.66
N LYS A 107 0.98 9.87 -25.77
CA LYS A 107 0.42 10.28 -27.07
C LYS A 107 -0.41 9.19 -27.75
N MET A 108 -0.19 7.92 -27.40
CA MET A 108 -0.89 6.78 -27.98
C MET A 108 -2.27 6.53 -27.36
N VAL A 109 -2.43 6.82 -26.07
CA VAL A 109 -3.62 6.46 -25.30
C VAL A 109 -4.66 7.58 -25.38
N ASP A 110 -5.85 7.25 -25.85
CA ASP A 110 -6.98 8.17 -25.88
C ASP A 110 -7.64 8.25 -24.49
N ASP A 111 -7.04 9.06 -23.61
CA ASP A 111 -7.58 9.30 -22.27
C ASP A 111 -8.82 10.23 -22.27
N SER A 112 -9.22 10.78 -23.44
CA SER A 112 -10.37 11.70 -23.52
C SER A 112 -11.69 11.04 -23.11
N LYS A 113 -11.78 9.71 -23.20
CA LYS A 113 -12.97 8.92 -22.87
C LYS A 113 -13.15 8.67 -21.37
N ARG A 114 -12.11 8.87 -20.57
CA ARG A 114 -12.14 8.62 -19.12
C ARG A 114 -12.69 9.83 -18.38
N ILE A 115 -13.92 9.74 -17.92
CA ILE A 115 -14.60 10.81 -17.19
C ILE A 115 -14.08 10.86 -15.74
N ARG A 116 -13.99 12.07 -15.18
CA ARG A 116 -13.68 12.34 -13.77
C ARG A 116 -14.89 13.04 -13.14
N TYR A 117 -15.09 12.84 -11.85
CA TYR A 117 -16.30 13.25 -11.13
C TYR A 117 -15.96 14.16 -9.96
N THR A 118 -16.77 15.19 -9.72
CA THR A 118 -16.74 15.91 -8.44
C THR A 118 -17.36 15.06 -7.33
N ARG A 119 -17.16 15.46 -6.07
CA ARG A 119 -17.83 14.81 -4.94
C ARG A 119 -19.35 14.87 -5.10
N GLU A 120 -19.91 15.99 -5.53
CA GLU A 120 -21.36 16.16 -5.75
C GLU A 120 -21.87 15.16 -6.80
N GLN A 121 -21.18 15.07 -7.95
CA GLN A 121 -21.53 14.11 -9.01
C GLN A 121 -21.41 12.66 -8.53
N LEU A 122 -20.41 12.34 -7.69
CA LEU A 122 -20.32 11.02 -7.08
C LEU A 122 -21.55 10.73 -6.21
N PHE A 123 -21.98 11.67 -5.36
CA PHE A 123 -23.15 11.48 -4.50
C PHE A 123 -24.44 11.28 -5.32
N GLU A 124 -24.61 12.01 -6.44
CA GLU A 124 -25.70 11.76 -7.39
C GLU A 124 -25.65 10.34 -7.98
N MET A 125 -24.45 9.79 -8.21
CA MET A 125 -24.28 8.39 -8.60
C MET A 125 -24.64 7.42 -7.46
N LEU A 126 -24.29 7.73 -6.22
CA LEU A 126 -24.60 6.91 -5.05
C LEU A 126 -26.13 6.78 -4.86
N GLU A 127 -26.87 7.87 -5.03
CA GLU A 127 -28.34 7.89 -4.89
C GLU A 127 -29.05 6.96 -5.89
N LYS A 128 -28.44 6.73 -7.07
CA LYS A 128 -28.97 5.81 -8.09
C LYS A 128 -28.71 4.33 -7.76
N LEU A 129 -27.82 4.04 -6.81
CA LEU A 129 -27.45 2.67 -6.46
C LEU A 129 -28.40 2.08 -5.40
N PRO A 130 -29.02 0.91 -5.66
CA PRO A 130 -30.01 0.35 -4.75
C PRO A 130 -29.42 -0.36 -3.52
N ASN A 131 -28.13 -0.68 -3.50
CA ASN A 131 -27.48 -1.40 -2.40
C ASN A 131 -26.47 -0.49 -1.69
N TYR A 132 -26.49 -0.49 -0.35
CA TYR A 132 -25.49 0.24 0.44
C TYR A 132 -24.08 -0.30 0.21
N THR A 133 -23.93 -1.61 -0.04
CA THR A 133 -22.64 -2.19 -0.44
C THR A 133 -22.08 -1.57 -1.71
N ASP A 134 -22.91 -1.28 -2.72
CA ASP A 134 -22.45 -0.64 -3.96
C ASP A 134 -22.04 0.81 -3.74
N GLN A 135 -22.86 1.53 -2.99
CA GLN A 135 -22.56 2.90 -2.61
C GLN A 135 -21.24 2.96 -1.83
N ALA A 136 -21.06 2.06 -0.87
CA ALA A 136 -19.85 1.95 -0.06
C ALA A 136 -18.61 1.67 -0.91
N ILE A 137 -18.69 0.81 -1.94
CA ILE A 137 -17.57 0.54 -2.85
C ILE A 137 -17.14 1.82 -3.56
N LEU A 138 -18.08 2.57 -4.13
CA LEU A 138 -17.76 3.79 -4.88
C LEU A 138 -17.16 4.86 -3.96
N LEU A 139 -17.77 5.10 -2.79
CA LEU A 139 -17.27 6.12 -1.86
C LEU A 139 -15.94 5.70 -1.20
N ALA A 140 -15.75 4.41 -0.90
CA ALA A 140 -14.48 3.90 -0.39
C ALA A 140 -13.34 4.10 -1.40
N LEU A 141 -13.56 3.78 -2.68
CA LEU A 141 -12.58 4.04 -3.74
C LEU A 141 -12.26 5.54 -3.85
N PHE A 142 -13.29 6.38 -3.83
CA PHE A 142 -13.13 7.83 -3.90
C PHE A 142 -12.36 8.39 -2.70
N GLU A 143 -12.55 7.84 -1.49
CA GLU A 143 -11.81 8.28 -0.30
C GLU A 143 -10.47 7.56 -0.14
N GLY A 144 -10.04 6.79 -1.14
CA GLY A 144 -8.67 6.28 -1.25
C GLY A 144 -8.46 4.86 -0.75
N MET A 145 -9.52 4.10 -0.50
CA MET A 145 -9.44 2.68 -0.18
C MET A 145 -9.35 1.85 -1.47
N LYS A 146 -8.21 1.18 -1.70
CA LYS A 146 -8.04 0.33 -2.88
C LYS A 146 -7.07 -0.82 -2.58
N GLY A 147 -5.80 -0.51 -2.35
CA GLY A 147 -4.76 -1.54 -2.20
C GLY A 147 -4.54 -2.38 -3.47
N ARG A 148 -3.71 -3.41 -3.35
CA ARG A 148 -3.46 -4.34 -4.46
C ARG A 148 -4.70 -5.21 -4.64
N GLU A 149 -5.19 -5.31 -5.88
CA GLU A 149 -6.35 -6.14 -6.23
C GLU A 149 -7.60 -5.87 -5.36
N PHE A 150 -7.78 -4.63 -4.89
CA PHE A 150 -8.88 -4.21 -4.02
C PHE A 150 -8.87 -4.82 -2.60
N THR A 151 -7.74 -5.37 -2.16
CA THR A 151 -7.62 -6.05 -0.85
C THR A 151 -7.96 -5.16 0.34
N GLU A 152 -7.71 -3.84 0.29
CA GLU A 152 -8.06 -2.92 1.39
C GLU A 152 -9.58 -2.79 1.59
N ILE A 153 -10.36 -2.99 0.52
CA ILE A 153 -11.82 -3.02 0.59
C ILE A 153 -12.26 -4.39 1.11
N PHE A 154 -11.72 -5.48 0.56
CA PHE A 154 -12.15 -6.84 0.89
C PHE A 154 -11.80 -7.30 2.31
N SER A 155 -10.70 -6.80 2.87
CA SER A 155 -10.24 -7.15 4.22
C SER A 155 -10.96 -6.35 5.32
N LEU A 156 -11.82 -5.41 4.96
CA LEU A 156 -12.43 -4.47 5.90
C LEU A 156 -13.53 -5.13 6.75
N THR A 157 -13.41 -4.97 8.07
CA THR A 157 -14.39 -5.36 9.09
C THR A 157 -14.77 -4.14 9.91
N LEU A 158 -15.85 -4.23 10.71
CA LEU A 158 -16.23 -3.12 11.60
C LEU A 158 -15.15 -2.77 12.63
N ASP A 159 -14.35 -3.75 13.07
CA ASP A 159 -13.23 -3.54 14.01
C ASP A 159 -12.13 -2.63 13.44
N HIS A 160 -12.06 -2.50 12.12
CA HIS A 160 -11.12 -1.61 11.45
C HIS A 160 -11.58 -0.14 11.44
N LEU A 161 -12.82 0.15 11.85
CA LEU A 161 -13.41 1.49 11.84
C LEU A 161 -13.44 2.09 13.24
N GLN A 162 -12.94 3.32 13.37
CA GLN A 162 -12.86 4.03 14.64
C GLN A 162 -13.51 5.39 14.53
N ARG A 163 -14.33 5.74 15.53
CA ARG A 163 -14.84 7.09 15.73
C ARG A 163 -14.11 7.70 16.92
N VAL A 164 -13.27 8.68 16.68
CA VAL A 164 -12.43 9.34 17.68
C VAL A 164 -12.97 10.74 17.93
N THR A 165 -13.26 11.07 19.18
CA THR A 165 -13.70 12.42 19.58
C THR A 165 -12.54 13.11 20.28
N THR A 166 -12.17 14.30 19.82
CA THR A 166 -11.10 15.13 20.40
C THR A 166 -11.63 16.54 20.60
N GLY A 167 -11.90 16.91 21.85
CA GLY A 167 -12.65 18.13 22.16
C GLY A 167 -14.01 18.12 21.49
N ASN A 168 -14.31 19.17 20.70
CA ASN A 168 -15.55 19.29 19.92
C ASN A 168 -15.48 18.65 18.51
N SER A 169 -14.35 18.07 18.13
CA SER A 169 -14.16 17.47 16.80
C SER A 169 -14.35 15.97 16.83
N VAL A 170 -15.05 15.43 15.82
CA VAL A 170 -15.25 13.99 15.62
C VAL A 170 -14.54 13.58 14.35
N ASN A 171 -13.67 12.59 14.46
CA ASN A 171 -12.89 12.05 13.36
C ASN A 171 -13.22 10.58 13.16
N TYR A 172 -13.34 10.16 11.90
CA TYR A 172 -13.56 8.77 11.53
C TYR A 172 -12.31 8.23 10.85
N ILE A 173 -11.82 7.10 11.32
CA ILE A 173 -10.55 6.50 10.89
C ILE A 173 -10.80 5.07 10.44
N ALA A 174 -10.28 4.71 9.27
CA ALA A 174 -10.25 3.33 8.79
C ALA A 174 -8.82 2.79 8.83
N THR A 175 -8.66 1.59 9.40
CA THR A 175 -7.41 0.82 9.33
C THR A 175 -7.50 -0.15 8.14
N LEU A 176 -6.74 0.14 7.09
CA LEU A 176 -6.76 -0.59 5.84
C LEU A 176 -5.64 -1.62 5.79
N GLU A 177 -5.94 -2.78 5.22
CA GLU A 177 -4.97 -3.87 5.08
C GLU A 177 -4.86 -4.32 3.63
N ASN A 178 -3.66 -4.12 3.08
CA ASN A 178 -3.28 -4.57 1.76
C ASN A 178 -2.51 -5.88 1.88
N ILE A 179 -2.88 -6.88 1.09
CA ILE A 179 -2.21 -8.20 1.10
C ILE A 179 -1.34 -8.29 -0.15
N ASP A 180 -0.02 -8.34 0.04
CA ASP A 180 0.93 -8.55 -1.05
C ASP A 180 1.86 -9.72 -0.76
N LYS A 181 1.84 -10.75 -1.62
CA LYS A 181 2.64 -11.98 -1.51
C LYS A 181 2.58 -12.62 -0.11
N GLY A 182 1.40 -12.57 0.52
CA GLY A 182 1.17 -13.12 1.86
C GLY A 182 1.58 -12.20 3.02
N VAL A 183 2.13 -11.02 2.73
CA VAL A 183 2.43 -9.99 3.73
C VAL A 183 1.27 -9.01 3.82
N ILE A 184 0.79 -8.77 5.04
CA ILE A 184 -0.23 -7.75 5.31
C ILE A 184 0.47 -6.43 5.59
N ILE A 185 0.15 -5.42 4.79
CA ILE A 185 0.63 -4.04 4.94
C ILE A 185 -0.57 -3.21 5.41
N SER A 186 -0.46 -2.64 6.61
CA SER A 186 -1.54 -1.86 7.20
C SER A 186 -1.27 -0.37 7.10
N ARG A 187 -2.31 0.43 6.83
CA ARG A 187 -2.26 1.90 6.91
C ARG A 187 -3.54 2.45 7.49
N LYS A 188 -3.48 3.67 8.04
CA LYS A 188 -4.66 4.36 8.55
C LYS A 188 -4.97 5.57 7.68
N ILE A 189 -6.24 5.72 7.36
CA ILE A 189 -6.76 6.89 6.64
C ILE A 189 -7.89 7.53 7.42
N PHE A 190 -8.10 8.82 7.19
CA PHE A 190 -9.32 9.48 7.62
C PHE A 190 -10.40 9.23 6.58
N ILE A 191 -11.62 8.97 7.04
CA ILE A 191 -12.78 8.79 6.18
C ILE A 191 -13.86 9.79 6.57
N SER A 192 -14.75 10.08 5.65
CA SER A 192 -15.90 10.92 5.93
C SER A 192 -16.88 10.25 6.89
N GLU A 193 -17.68 11.07 7.56
CA GLU A 193 -18.81 10.58 8.34
C GLU A 193 -19.78 9.78 7.45
N GLU A 194 -20.00 10.25 6.22
CA GLU A 194 -20.85 9.61 5.23
C GLU A 194 -20.34 8.20 4.90
N LEU A 195 -19.04 8.03 4.64
CA LEU A 195 -18.45 6.71 4.38
C LEU A 195 -18.53 5.82 5.61
N TYR A 196 -18.24 6.34 6.80
CA TYR A 196 -18.35 5.57 8.05
C TYR A 196 -19.75 4.99 8.23
N HIS A 197 -20.79 5.81 8.13
CA HIS A 197 -22.18 5.35 8.27
C HIS A 197 -22.58 4.41 7.13
N LEU A 198 -22.10 4.65 5.92
CA LEU A 198 -22.40 3.80 4.77
C LEU A 198 -21.78 2.41 4.90
N LEU A 199 -20.57 2.30 5.48
CA LEU A 199 -19.93 1.03 5.80
C LEU A 199 -20.69 0.24 6.86
N HIS A 200 -21.21 0.91 7.91
CA HIS A 200 -22.11 0.28 8.89
C HIS A 200 -23.43 -0.21 8.26
N LYS A 201 -24.01 0.58 7.35
CA LYS A 201 -25.19 0.16 6.58
C LYS A 201 -24.90 -1.01 5.64
N ALA A 202 -23.73 -1.03 5.02
CA ALA A 202 -23.30 -2.13 4.16
C ALA A 202 -23.09 -3.43 4.94
N ASP A 203 -22.54 -3.37 6.15
CA ASP A 203 -22.38 -4.54 7.02
C ASP A 203 -23.73 -5.08 7.51
N SER A 204 -24.61 -4.19 8.00
CA SER A 204 -25.95 -4.58 8.46
C SER A 204 -26.89 -5.04 7.34
N GLN A 205 -26.51 -4.88 6.07
CA GLN A 205 -27.32 -5.32 4.94
C GLN A 205 -27.31 -6.85 4.80
N GLU A 206 -28.33 -7.51 5.35
CA GLU A 206 -28.48 -8.98 5.28
C GLU A 206 -28.88 -9.50 3.88
N ARG A 207 -29.40 -8.62 3.01
CA ARG A 207 -30.03 -8.97 1.73
C ARG A 207 -29.57 -8.04 0.61
N LEU A 208 -28.95 -8.60 -0.43
CA LEU A 208 -28.62 -7.88 -1.67
C LEU A 208 -29.76 -7.97 -2.68
N LEU A 209 -30.15 -6.84 -3.26
CA LEU A 209 -31.10 -6.81 -4.38
C LEU A 209 -30.39 -7.26 -5.65
N ASN A 210 -30.96 -8.27 -6.31
CA ASN A 210 -30.47 -8.75 -7.59
C ASN A 210 -30.88 -7.79 -8.72
N ASP A 211 -30.02 -7.71 -9.75
CA ASP A 211 -30.21 -6.95 -10.99
C ASP A 211 -30.85 -5.57 -10.86
N ASN A 212 -30.14 -4.64 -10.22
CA ASN A 212 -30.55 -3.25 -10.07
C ASN A 212 -31.97 -3.10 -9.50
N GLY A 213 -32.37 -4.03 -8.61
CA GLY A 213 -33.70 -4.06 -8.00
C GLY A 213 -34.79 -4.74 -8.83
N LYS A 214 -34.46 -5.37 -9.97
CA LYS A 214 -35.46 -5.86 -10.95
C LYS A 214 -35.58 -7.37 -11.10
N GLY A 215 -34.90 -8.22 -10.32
CA GLY A 215 -35.19 -9.65 -10.41
C GLY A 215 -34.45 -10.57 -9.45
N GLY A 216 -35.19 -11.31 -8.63
CA GLY A 216 -34.73 -12.49 -7.90
C GLY A 216 -34.75 -12.34 -6.38
N PHE A 217 -35.00 -13.47 -5.70
CA PHE A 217 -35.03 -13.56 -4.24
C PHE A 217 -33.70 -13.08 -3.62
N PRO A 218 -33.76 -12.30 -2.53
CA PRO A 218 -32.56 -11.79 -1.85
C PRO A 218 -31.71 -12.93 -1.27
N PHE A 219 -30.38 -12.78 -1.35
CA PHE A 219 -29.41 -13.72 -0.82
C PHE A 219 -29.06 -13.40 0.64
N HIS A 220 -28.91 -14.44 1.48
CA HIS A 220 -28.42 -14.31 2.86
C HIS A 220 -26.88 -14.30 2.93
N LEU A 221 -26.32 -13.46 3.79
CA LEU A 221 -24.90 -13.13 3.85
C LEU A 221 -24.36 -13.32 5.27
N GLU A 222 -23.55 -14.36 5.50
CA GLU A 222 -22.83 -14.57 6.77
C GLU A 222 -21.33 -14.38 6.57
N SER A 223 -20.78 -13.30 7.13
CA SER A 223 -19.34 -13.01 7.19
C SER A 223 -19.07 -11.87 8.17
N SER A 224 -17.87 -11.84 8.77
CA SER A 224 -17.36 -10.72 9.58
C SER A 224 -16.84 -9.55 8.73
N TYR A 225 -16.72 -9.72 7.42
CA TYR A 225 -16.34 -8.66 6.49
C TYR A 225 -17.54 -7.82 6.08
N ILE A 226 -17.32 -6.51 5.93
CA ILE A 226 -18.35 -5.54 5.51
C ILE A 226 -18.85 -5.86 4.09
N PHE A 227 -17.95 -6.26 3.19
CA PHE A 227 -18.26 -6.59 1.80
C PHE A 227 -18.50 -8.10 1.63
N LYS A 228 -19.72 -8.53 1.98
CA LYS A 228 -20.10 -9.95 2.08
C LYS A 228 -20.26 -10.65 0.71
N LYS A 229 -19.89 -11.93 0.64
CA LYS A 229 -20.09 -12.80 -0.54
C LYS A 229 -21.45 -13.51 -0.49
N VAL A 230 -22.14 -13.57 -1.62
CA VAL A 230 -23.32 -14.43 -1.80
C VAL A 230 -22.88 -15.90 -1.83
N LYS A 231 -23.34 -16.73 -0.89
CA LYS A 231 -23.08 -18.20 -0.89
C LYS A 231 -23.66 -18.81 -2.18
N ARG A 232 -22.81 -19.43 -3.02
CA ARG A 232 -23.22 -20.27 -4.16
C ARG A 232 -22.54 -21.65 -4.06
N GLY A 233 -23.30 -22.66 -3.62
CA GLY A 233 -22.90 -24.08 -3.68
C GLY A 233 -22.04 -24.63 -2.52
N LYS A 234 -21.85 -25.95 -2.51
CA LYS A 234 -21.01 -26.73 -1.57
C LYS A 234 -19.52 -26.69 -1.97
N GLN A 235 -18.84 -25.56 -1.82
CA GLN A 235 -17.38 -25.54 -1.90
C GLN A 235 -16.79 -24.92 -0.63
N GLU A 236 -15.97 -25.71 0.08
CA GLU A 236 -15.37 -25.40 1.38
C GLU A 236 -14.08 -24.57 1.31
N ASN A 237 -13.55 -24.24 0.13
CA ASN A 237 -12.34 -23.42 0.01
C ASN A 237 -12.66 -21.92 -0.15
N TYR A 238 -12.81 -21.25 0.99
CA TYR A 238 -13.36 -19.90 1.14
C TYR A 238 -12.45 -18.72 0.70
N LEU A 239 -11.16 -18.93 0.40
CA LEU A 239 -10.21 -17.80 0.25
C LEU A 239 -9.35 -17.74 -1.03
N ALA A 240 -9.23 -18.79 -1.85
CA ALA A 240 -8.10 -18.81 -2.79
C ALA A 240 -8.35 -18.36 -4.25
N MET A 241 -9.60 -18.34 -4.77
CA MET A 241 -9.76 -18.28 -6.24
C MET A 241 -10.76 -17.26 -6.82
N GLN A 242 -11.36 -16.36 -6.04
CA GLN A 242 -12.50 -15.54 -6.55
C GLN A 242 -12.57 -14.05 -6.18
N GLU A 243 -11.55 -13.46 -5.53
CA GLU A 243 -11.61 -12.07 -5.05
C GLU A 243 -11.27 -11.02 -6.13
N ARG A 244 -10.32 -11.33 -7.02
CA ARG A 244 -9.85 -10.42 -8.09
C ARG A 244 -10.95 -9.83 -8.97
N HIS A 245 -12.03 -10.57 -9.18
CA HIS A 245 -13.06 -10.22 -10.15
C HIS A 245 -14.34 -9.68 -9.52
N TYR A 246 -14.47 -9.60 -8.19
CA TYR A 246 -15.71 -9.13 -7.57
C TYR A 246 -15.98 -7.66 -7.91
N ILE A 247 -15.03 -6.76 -7.65
CA ILE A 247 -15.16 -5.33 -7.99
C ILE A 247 -15.35 -5.18 -9.50
N THR A 248 -14.58 -5.89 -10.33
CA THR A 248 -14.74 -5.88 -11.79
C THR A 248 -16.18 -6.22 -12.22
N ARG A 249 -16.81 -7.25 -11.61
CA ARG A 249 -18.20 -7.61 -11.89
C ARG A 249 -19.20 -6.53 -11.44
N ARG A 250 -18.94 -5.82 -10.35
CA ARG A 250 -19.78 -4.68 -9.91
C ARG A 250 -19.67 -3.52 -10.91
N PHE A 251 -18.46 -3.21 -11.37
CA PHE A 251 -18.25 -2.19 -12.39
C PHE A 251 -18.95 -2.50 -13.72
N LEU A 252 -19.08 -3.77 -14.13
CA LEU A 252 -19.93 -4.12 -15.28
C LEU A 252 -21.41 -3.73 -15.09
N LYS A 253 -21.91 -3.74 -13.86
CA LYS A 253 -23.27 -3.26 -13.55
C LYS A 253 -23.34 -1.73 -13.52
N PHE A 254 -22.34 -1.09 -12.91
CA PHE A 254 -22.23 0.37 -12.85
C PHE A 254 -22.16 0.98 -14.24
N LYS A 255 -21.36 0.41 -15.15
CA LYS A 255 -21.27 0.81 -16.56
C LYS A 255 -22.64 0.88 -17.24
N LYS A 256 -23.49 -0.12 -17.00
CA LYS A 256 -24.86 -0.17 -17.55
C LYS A 256 -25.79 0.83 -16.86
N LEU A 257 -25.70 0.97 -15.55
CA LEU A 257 -26.57 1.84 -14.76
C LEU A 257 -26.31 3.33 -15.03
N PHE A 258 -25.05 3.71 -15.19
CA PHE A 258 -24.62 5.09 -15.41
C PHE A 258 -24.42 5.46 -16.88
N GLU A 259 -24.79 4.56 -17.80
CA GLU A 259 -24.65 4.74 -19.25
C GLU A 259 -23.22 5.15 -19.67
N ASN A 260 -22.22 4.69 -18.92
CA ASN A 260 -20.81 4.96 -19.17
C ASN A 260 -20.05 3.62 -19.36
N PRO A 261 -19.82 3.18 -20.61
CA PRO A 261 -19.15 1.90 -20.89
C PRO A 261 -17.66 1.90 -20.51
N GLU A 262 -17.04 3.06 -20.31
CA GLU A 262 -15.62 3.22 -20.01
C GLU A 262 -15.33 3.32 -18.51
N LEU A 263 -16.37 3.38 -17.66
CA LEU A 263 -16.23 3.56 -16.21
C LEU A 263 -15.45 2.43 -15.53
N GLU A 264 -14.34 2.78 -14.89
CA GLU A 264 -13.51 1.87 -14.10
C GLU A 264 -13.31 2.36 -12.66
N ALA A 265 -12.82 1.46 -11.81
CA ALA A 265 -12.53 1.78 -10.41
C ALA A 265 -11.48 2.88 -10.29
N ASP A 266 -10.54 2.93 -11.22
CA ASP A 266 -9.50 3.96 -11.29
C ASP A 266 -10.12 5.33 -11.56
N ASP A 267 -11.21 5.41 -12.33
CA ASP A 267 -11.86 6.69 -12.59
C ASP A 267 -12.43 7.31 -11.31
N ILE A 268 -13.05 6.48 -10.46
CA ILE A 268 -13.57 6.89 -9.16
C ILE A 268 -12.43 7.24 -8.19
N PHE A 269 -11.39 6.40 -8.16
CA PHE A 269 -10.23 6.60 -7.28
C PHE A 269 -9.48 7.90 -7.59
N TYR A 270 -9.20 8.16 -8.87
CA TYR A 270 -8.54 9.41 -9.28
C TYR A 270 -9.44 10.64 -9.15
N SER A 271 -10.76 10.48 -9.32
CA SER A 271 -11.72 11.56 -9.02
C SER A 271 -11.64 11.99 -7.56
N GLY A 272 -11.51 11.03 -6.65
CA GLY A 272 -11.32 11.29 -5.23
C GLY A 272 -9.98 11.95 -4.88
N MET A 273 -8.90 11.54 -5.54
CA MET A 273 -7.60 12.21 -5.43
C MET A 273 -7.68 13.67 -5.88
N MET A 274 -8.39 13.93 -6.98
CA MET A 274 -8.62 15.28 -7.50
C MET A 274 -9.48 16.11 -6.55
N ASP A 275 -10.54 15.54 -5.95
CA ASP A 275 -11.34 16.23 -4.93
C ASP A 275 -10.47 16.62 -3.73
N MET A 276 -9.70 15.69 -3.16
CA MET A 276 -8.79 16.00 -2.05
C MET A 276 -7.77 17.08 -2.43
N ALA A 277 -7.19 17.00 -3.63
CA ALA A 277 -6.27 18.02 -4.14
C ALA A 277 -6.95 19.40 -4.23
N TYR A 278 -8.19 19.46 -4.72
CA TYR A 278 -8.99 20.67 -4.75
C TYR A 278 -9.24 21.22 -3.35
N GLN A 279 -9.65 20.37 -2.39
CA GLN A 279 -9.88 20.79 -1.01
C GLN A 279 -8.61 21.34 -0.34
N LEU A 280 -7.44 20.77 -0.63
CA LEU A 280 -6.16 21.30 -0.15
C LEU A 280 -5.82 22.65 -0.80
N SER A 281 -6.09 22.81 -2.10
CA SER A 281 -5.83 24.06 -2.83
C SER A 281 -6.67 25.24 -2.29
N ILE A 282 -7.94 25.02 -1.95
CA ILE A 282 -8.79 26.09 -1.39
C ILE A 282 -8.41 26.45 0.05
N GLN A 283 -7.83 25.52 0.82
CA GLN A 283 -7.46 25.76 2.22
C GLN A 283 -6.12 26.48 2.35
N HIS A 284 -5.13 26.07 1.55
CA HIS A 284 -3.74 26.52 1.70
C HIS A 284 -3.26 27.43 0.55
N GLY A 285 -4.12 27.66 -0.45
CA GLY A 285 -3.78 28.44 -1.64
C GLY A 285 -2.95 27.61 -2.63
N ASP A 286 -1.63 27.58 -2.42
CA ASP A 286 -0.70 26.93 -3.33
C ASP A 286 -0.41 25.48 -2.95
N VAL A 287 -0.39 24.60 -3.95
CA VAL A 287 -0.04 23.18 -3.78
C VAL A 287 1.47 23.04 -3.51
N SER A 288 1.85 23.12 -2.23
CA SER A 288 3.17 22.76 -1.71
C SER A 288 3.47 21.25 -1.76
N LYS A 289 4.73 20.88 -1.46
CA LYS A 289 5.17 19.48 -1.33
C LYS A 289 4.39 18.72 -0.25
N ASP A 290 3.94 19.40 0.79
CA ASP A 290 3.26 18.80 1.94
C ASP A 290 1.91 18.22 1.53
N HIS A 291 1.20 18.90 0.63
CA HIS A 291 -0.06 18.42 0.06
C HIS A 291 0.12 17.10 -0.72
N TYR A 292 1.27 16.91 -1.38
CA TYR A 292 1.56 15.65 -2.06
C TYR A 292 1.78 14.49 -1.08
N TYR A 293 2.36 14.76 0.09
CA TYR A 293 2.47 13.77 1.16
C TYR A 293 1.11 13.42 1.76
N MET A 294 0.22 14.41 1.91
CA MET A 294 -1.15 14.17 2.37
C MET A 294 -1.93 13.28 1.39
N LEU A 295 -1.85 13.57 0.09
CA LEU A 295 -2.40 12.73 -0.97
C LEU A 295 -1.78 11.32 -0.95
N HIS A 296 -0.46 11.22 -0.78
CA HIS A 296 0.21 9.93 -0.66
C HIS A 296 -0.29 9.12 0.53
N LYS A 297 -0.45 9.73 1.71
CA LYS A 297 -0.94 9.03 2.91
C LYS A 297 -2.39 8.54 2.73
N GLN A 298 -3.24 9.35 2.13
CA GLN A 298 -4.65 9.01 1.91
C GLN A 298 -4.85 7.97 0.79
N PHE A 299 -4.08 8.05 -0.30
CA PHE A 299 -4.28 7.22 -1.50
C PHE A 299 -3.18 6.18 -1.76
N ASN A 300 -2.14 6.12 -0.92
CA ASN A 300 -0.98 5.24 -1.09
C ASN A 300 -0.38 5.34 -2.51
N THR A 301 -0.11 6.56 -2.96
CA THR A 301 0.40 6.84 -4.31
C THR A 301 1.83 6.34 -4.49
N ARG A 302 2.28 6.18 -5.73
CA ARG A 302 3.67 5.75 -6.01
C ARG A 302 4.67 6.77 -5.45
N LEU A 303 5.70 6.28 -4.79
CA LEU A 303 6.86 7.05 -4.39
C LEU A 303 7.91 7.06 -5.51
N ALA A 304 8.61 8.17 -5.64
CA ALA A 304 9.85 8.30 -6.41
C ALA A 304 11.04 8.21 -5.45
N TYR A 305 12.18 7.75 -5.94
CA TYR A 305 13.39 7.57 -5.15
C TYR A 305 14.45 8.54 -5.62
N GLY A 306 15.04 9.28 -4.69
CA GLY A 306 16.16 10.16 -4.97
C GLY A 306 17.47 9.39 -5.01
N ASN A 307 18.49 9.98 -5.63
CA ASN A 307 19.85 9.42 -5.64
C ASN A 307 20.46 9.27 -4.24
N ASN A 308 19.87 9.93 -3.25
CA ASN A 308 20.22 9.88 -1.83
C ASN A 308 19.47 8.76 -1.05
N GLY A 309 18.69 7.90 -1.72
CA GLY A 309 17.95 6.79 -1.10
C GLY A 309 16.63 7.20 -0.43
N TYR A 310 16.33 8.49 -0.33
CA TYR A 310 15.07 8.97 0.22
C TYR A 310 13.94 8.81 -0.80
N SER A 311 12.76 8.45 -0.29
CA SER A 311 11.55 8.36 -1.09
C SER A 311 10.67 9.59 -0.89
N TYR A 312 10.09 10.08 -1.97
CA TYR A 312 9.19 11.24 -1.97
C TYR A 312 7.97 10.94 -2.84
N PRO A 313 6.80 11.56 -2.57
CA PRO A 313 5.63 11.47 -3.43
C PRO A 313 6.04 11.76 -4.87
N ASN A 314 5.67 10.87 -5.80
CA ASN A 314 6.03 11.03 -7.19
C ASN A 314 5.28 12.24 -7.78
N THR A 315 5.96 13.39 -7.81
CA THR A 315 5.40 14.67 -8.24
C THR A 315 5.04 14.66 -9.72
N THR A 316 5.80 13.92 -10.55
CA THR A 316 5.47 13.70 -11.96
C THR A 316 4.12 13.00 -12.09
N PHE A 317 3.93 11.89 -11.37
CA PHE A 317 2.66 11.17 -11.36
C PHE A 317 1.49 12.05 -10.89
N LEU A 318 1.68 12.82 -9.82
CA LEU A 318 0.62 13.71 -9.32
C LEU A 318 0.27 14.80 -10.34
N ARG A 319 1.28 15.38 -11.02
CA ARG A 319 1.04 16.35 -12.11
C ARG A 319 0.32 15.72 -13.29
N THR A 320 0.66 14.50 -13.68
CA THR A 320 0.07 13.85 -14.87
C THR A 320 -1.32 13.28 -14.60
N GLU A 321 -1.56 12.71 -13.42
CA GLU A 321 -2.80 11.98 -13.12
C GLU A 321 -3.80 12.79 -12.28
N VAL A 322 -3.33 13.76 -11.50
CA VAL A 322 -4.19 14.57 -10.61
C VAL A 322 -4.33 15.99 -11.14
N TYR A 323 -3.24 16.76 -11.27
CA TYR A 323 -3.29 18.18 -11.66
C TYR A 323 -3.29 18.39 -13.19
N ASN A 324 -4.04 17.56 -13.92
CA ASN A 324 -4.10 17.60 -15.38
C ASN A 324 -5.29 18.44 -15.88
N ALA A 325 -5.48 18.48 -17.20
CA ALA A 325 -6.56 19.25 -17.83
C ALA A 325 -7.97 18.90 -17.30
N LYS A 326 -8.21 17.66 -16.87
CA LYS A 326 -9.52 17.25 -16.32
C LYS A 326 -9.76 17.87 -14.95
N PHE A 327 -8.72 17.95 -14.11
CA PHE A 327 -8.81 18.66 -12.83
C PHE A 327 -9.15 20.12 -13.04
N HIS A 328 -8.45 20.79 -13.95
CA HIS A 328 -8.72 22.19 -14.28
C HIS A 328 -10.16 22.40 -14.79
N THR A 329 -10.62 21.51 -15.67
CA THR A 329 -12.01 21.54 -16.17
C THR A 329 -13.03 21.38 -15.04
N LEU A 330 -12.78 20.49 -14.08
CA LEU A 330 -13.69 20.22 -12.98
C LEU A 330 -13.68 21.29 -11.90
N TYR A 331 -12.50 21.83 -11.56
CA TYR A 331 -12.32 22.57 -10.33
C TYR A 331 -11.91 24.03 -10.50
N ASP A 332 -11.35 24.48 -11.63
CA ASP A 332 -10.88 25.88 -11.75
C ASP A 332 -12.00 26.89 -11.49
N HIS A 333 -13.17 26.68 -12.09
CA HIS A 333 -14.35 27.53 -11.86
C HIS A 333 -14.85 27.49 -10.41
N LEU A 334 -14.67 26.37 -9.71
CA LEU A 334 -15.02 26.22 -8.30
C LEU A 334 -14.00 26.91 -7.40
N ILE A 335 -12.71 26.82 -7.72
CA ILE A 335 -11.62 27.52 -7.03
C ILE A 335 -11.83 29.03 -7.15
N GLU A 336 -12.10 29.53 -8.35
CA GLU A 336 -12.35 30.95 -8.58
C GLU A 336 -13.57 31.46 -7.80
N LYS A 337 -14.65 30.69 -7.77
CA LYS A 337 -15.88 31.03 -7.03
C LYS A 337 -15.70 30.99 -5.51
N ASN A 338 -14.91 30.04 -5.00
CA ASN A 338 -14.77 29.79 -3.56
C ASN A 338 -13.57 30.51 -2.91
N ARG A 339 -12.76 31.28 -3.67
CA ARG A 339 -11.75 32.20 -3.12
C ARG A 339 -12.32 33.30 -2.20
N LEU A 340 -13.65 33.45 -2.16
CA LEU A 340 -14.36 34.50 -1.40
C LEU A 340 -15.33 33.96 -0.32
N THR A 341 -15.37 32.66 -0.06
CA THR A 341 -16.26 32.06 0.95
C THR A 341 -15.51 31.07 1.84
N THR A 342 -15.86 31.01 3.13
CA THR A 342 -15.27 30.07 4.10
C THR A 342 -15.42 28.63 3.60
N PRO A 343 -14.32 27.87 3.40
CA PRO A 343 -14.37 26.52 2.87
C PRO A 343 -15.17 25.59 3.79
N ARG A 344 -15.84 24.60 3.20
CA ARG A 344 -16.48 23.49 3.93
C ARG A 344 -15.41 22.83 4.81
N PRO A 345 -15.70 22.53 6.10
CA PRO A 345 -14.70 21.94 6.99
C PRO A 345 -14.21 20.61 6.40
N LEU A 346 -12.89 20.52 6.24
CA LEU A 346 -12.21 19.37 5.68
C LEU A 346 -12.39 18.11 6.53
N ILE A 347 -12.36 16.97 5.85
CA ILE A 347 -12.07 15.65 6.42
C ILE A 347 -10.55 15.54 6.67
N ILE A 348 -9.94 16.60 7.21
CA ILE A 348 -8.55 16.61 7.65
C ILE A 348 -8.55 17.41 8.94
N PRO A 349 -8.40 16.75 10.10
CA PRO A 349 -8.35 17.45 11.38
C PRO A 349 -7.21 18.46 11.36
N SER A 350 -7.42 19.64 11.97
CA SER A 350 -6.38 20.65 12.24
C SER A 350 -5.10 20.07 12.86
N LEU A 351 -5.23 18.90 13.51
CA LEU A 351 -4.16 18.07 14.05
C LEU A 351 -3.09 17.64 13.02
N TYR A 352 -3.38 17.66 11.71
CA TYR A 352 -2.36 17.39 10.67
C TYR A 352 -1.28 18.47 10.60
N LEU A 353 -1.62 19.74 10.88
CA LEU A 353 -0.67 20.85 10.76
C LEU A 353 0.24 20.97 11.99
N GLU A 354 -0.28 20.75 13.20
CA GLU A 354 0.49 20.94 14.45
C GLU A 354 1.65 19.94 14.61
N THR A 355 1.54 18.74 14.02
CA THR A 355 2.65 17.76 14.00
C THR A 355 3.71 18.07 12.96
N TYR A 356 3.39 18.86 11.92
CA TYR A 356 4.24 19.00 10.74
C TYR A 356 5.26 20.13 10.84
N THR A 357 4.92 21.25 11.49
CA THR A 357 5.82 22.41 11.67
C THR A 357 7.09 22.10 12.48
N ASN A 358 7.07 21.04 13.29
CA ASN A 358 8.22 20.64 14.12
C ASN A 358 9.14 19.60 13.47
N GLU A 359 8.77 19.01 12.33
CA GLU A 359 9.46 17.84 11.78
C GLU A 359 10.44 18.17 10.63
N TYR A 360 10.37 19.36 10.02
CA TYR A 360 11.13 19.69 8.80
C TYR A 360 11.79 21.08 8.74
N LEU A 361 11.74 21.90 9.79
CA LEU A 361 12.61 23.09 9.91
C LEU A 361 13.79 22.83 10.84
N GLN A 362 14.74 22.01 10.38
CA GLN A 362 16.15 22.09 10.76
C GLN A 362 16.99 21.78 9.52
N ASP A 363 16.97 22.71 8.56
CA ASP A 363 18.11 22.91 7.67
C ASP A 363 19.20 23.60 8.50
N GLU A 364 20.25 22.86 8.87
CA GLU A 364 21.65 23.32 8.87
C GLU A 364 22.58 22.12 9.15
N ASP A 365 23.69 22.10 8.42
CA ASP A 365 24.87 21.21 8.52
C ASP A 365 24.89 19.85 7.79
N ILE A 366 25.32 19.95 6.54
CA ILE A 366 26.20 18.99 5.85
C ILE A 366 27.43 18.71 6.73
N ASN A 367 27.70 17.45 7.09
CA ASN A 367 29.00 16.79 6.90
C ASN A 367 29.07 15.37 7.52
N ASN A 368 29.57 14.43 6.70
CA ASN A 368 30.13 13.11 7.03
C ASN A 368 29.17 12.02 7.57
N VAL A 369 28.90 10.99 6.75
CA VAL A 369 29.61 9.69 6.81
C VAL A 369 29.02 8.70 5.77
N ASN A 370 29.95 8.09 5.05
CA ASN A 370 29.95 6.97 4.11
C ASN A 370 28.72 6.04 3.97
N VAL A 371 28.37 5.86 2.70
CA VAL A 371 27.49 4.82 2.12
C VAL A 371 28.11 3.44 2.29
N THR A 372 27.28 2.45 2.64
CA THR A 372 27.51 1.06 2.26
C THR A 372 26.28 0.54 1.52
N GLU A 373 26.52 -0.04 0.35
CA GLU A 373 25.57 -0.74 -0.52
C GLU A 373 24.92 -1.90 0.24
N ASP A 374 23.59 -1.96 0.18
CA ASP A 374 22.71 -3.13 0.24
C ASP A 374 21.36 -2.69 0.82
N GLY A 375 20.54 -2.12 -0.06
CA GLY A 375 19.26 -1.50 0.29
C GLY A 375 18.11 -2.49 0.36
N TYR A 376 17.52 -2.64 1.55
CA TYR A 376 16.10 -2.94 1.76
C TYR A 376 15.69 -2.53 3.18
N VAL A 377 14.78 -1.55 3.33
CA VAL A 377 13.90 -1.46 4.51
C VAL A 377 12.52 -0.93 4.08
N LEU A 378 11.53 -1.82 4.13
CA LEU A 378 10.09 -1.54 4.03
C LEU A 378 9.53 -1.47 5.46
N GLU A 379 8.79 -0.43 5.81
CA GLU A 379 8.04 -0.36 7.07
C GLU A 379 6.94 -1.44 7.11
N GLN A 380 7.09 -2.41 8.01
CA GLN A 380 6.13 -3.49 8.21
C GLN A 380 5.36 -3.31 9.53
N THR A 381 4.11 -2.86 9.44
CA THR A 381 3.13 -3.00 10.53
C THR A 381 2.33 -4.30 10.32
N ILE A 382 2.70 -5.38 11.02
CA ILE A 382 1.92 -6.62 11.11
C ILE A 382 1.17 -6.65 12.44
N LYS A 383 -0.10 -7.05 12.32
CA LYS A 383 -1.06 -7.37 13.36
C LYS A 383 -0.47 -8.11 14.57
N ARG A 384 -0.86 -7.59 15.74
CA ARG A 384 -0.34 -7.85 17.10
C ARG A 384 -0.64 -9.23 17.72
N HIS A 385 -1.22 -10.19 17.00
CA HIS A 385 -1.62 -11.47 17.60
C HIS A 385 -1.02 -12.75 16.98
N SER A 386 -0.29 -12.69 15.86
CA SER A 386 0.52 -13.82 15.35
C SER A 386 2.03 -13.54 15.30
N ARG A 387 2.44 -12.27 15.36
CA ARG A 387 3.84 -11.85 15.40
C ARG A 387 4.54 -12.13 16.73
N LEU A 388 3.78 -12.09 17.82
CA LEU A 388 4.32 -12.27 19.17
C LEU A 388 4.98 -13.66 19.31
N ASP A 389 4.37 -14.70 18.73
CA ASP A 389 4.90 -16.06 18.79
C ASP A 389 6.12 -16.23 17.88
N ALA A 390 6.14 -15.61 16.69
CA ALA A 390 7.29 -15.66 15.78
C ALA A 390 8.51 -14.89 16.33
N VAL A 391 8.32 -13.69 16.89
CA VAL A 391 9.41 -12.90 17.50
C VAL A 391 9.93 -13.58 18.76
N LYS A 392 9.03 -14.15 19.58
CA LYS A 392 9.40 -14.96 20.74
C LYS A 392 10.21 -16.20 20.35
N LEU A 393 9.75 -16.97 19.35
CA LEU A 393 10.46 -18.17 18.89
C LEU A 393 11.86 -17.84 18.35
N VAL A 394 11.99 -16.79 17.52
CA VAL A 394 13.30 -16.37 17.00
C VAL A 394 14.24 -15.91 18.13
N ALA A 395 13.73 -15.16 19.11
CA ALA A 395 14.54 -14.71 20.24
C ALA A 395 15.03 -15.89 21.11
N LEU A 396 14.18 -16.90 21.31
CA LEU A 396 14.51 -18.12 22.06
C LEU A 396 15.56 -18.97 21.32
N GLU A 397 15.40 -19.16 20.00
CA GLU A 397 16.35 -19.90 19.16
C GLU A 397 17.71 -19.22 19.11
N LYS A 398 17.79 -17.90 18.91
CA LYS A 398 19.07 -17.18 18.90
C LYS A 398 19.77 -17.16 20.24
N ALA A 399 19.02 -17.22 21.33
CA ALA A 399 19.58 -17.35 22.67
C ALA A 399 19.99 -18.79 23.01
N ASN A 400 19.81 -19.76 22.10
CA ASN A 400 19.99 -21.19 22.35
C ASN A 400 19.26 -21.68 23.62
N TYR A 401 18.12 -21.05 23.95
CA TYR A 401 17.37 -21.30 25.18
C TYR A 401 18.17 -21.05 26.48
N GLU A 402 19.16 -20.15 26.43
CA GLU A 402 19.97 -19.73 27.57
C GLU A 402 19.62 -18.30 28.02
N CYS A 403 19.81 -18.02 29.31
CA CYS A 403 19.56 -16.69 29.86
C CYS A 403 20.61 -15.69 29.37
N ASN A 404 20.17 -14.58 28.78
CA ASN A 404 21.05 -13.51 28.28
C ASN A 404 21.79 -12.74 29.38
N VAL A 405 21.49 -13.00 30.66
CA VAL A 405 22.25 -12.46 31.81
C VAL A 405 23.43 -13.38 32.17
N ASN A 406 23.23 -14.70 32.10
CA ASN A 406 24.22 -15.71 32.42
C ASN A 406 23.77 -17.07 31.83
N SER A 407 24.58 -17.68 30.96
CA SER A 407 24.28 -18.97 30.32
C SER A 407 24.17 -20.14 31.32
N GLU A 408 24.77 -20.01 32.50
CA GLU A 408 24.71 -21.00 33.58
C GLU A 408 23.39 -20.98 34.34
N HIS A 409 22.53 -19.98 34.14
CA HIS A 409 21.19 -19.99 34.73
C HIS A 409 20.33 -21.02 33.99
N LYS A 410 20.25 -22.23 34.58
CA LYS A 410 19.38 -23.31 34.13
C LYS A 410 18.16 -23.39 35.04
N ASP A 411 16.99 -23.52 34.43
CA ASP A 411 15.74 -23.84 35.12
C ASP A 411 15.45 -25.34 34.90
N PHE A 412 14.33 -25.69 34.26
CA PHE A 412 13.95 -27.06 33.93
C PHE A 412 13.87 -27.27 32.41
N ILE A 413 13.79 -28.51 31.95
CA ILE A 413 13.61 -28.82 30.53
C ILE A 413 12.13 -28.67 30.15
N SER A 414 11.85 -27.79 29.20
CA SER A 414 10.50 -27.54 28.69
C SER A 414 9.99 -28.74 27.89
N LYS A 415 8.75 -29.16 28.15
CA LYS A 415 8.07 -30.24 27.42
C LYS A 415 7.82 -29.90 25.94
N SER A 416 7.59 -28.62 25.63
CA SER A 416 7.26 -28.18 24.27
C SER A 416 8.49 -28.02 23.38
N THR A 417 9.65 -27.66 23.95
CA THR A 417 10.86 -27.38 23.17
C THR A 417 11.97 -28.42 23.38
N GLY A 418 11.91 -29.21 24.45
CA GLY A 418 12.96 -30.16 24.82
C GLY A 418 14.28 -29.50 25.23
N LYS A 419 14.26 -28.19 25.54
CA LYS A 419 15.42 -27.37 25.92
C LYS A 419 15.21 -26.70 27.29
N ASN A 420 16.24 -26.06 27.82
CA ASN A 420 16.15 -25.27 29.05
C ASN A 420 15.02 -24.21 28.96
N TYR A 421 14.22 -24.08 30.01
CA TYR A 421 13.12 -23.13 30.05
C TYR A 421 13.64 -21.70 30.28
N VAL A 422 13.18 -20.76 29.45
CA VAL A 422 13.48 -19.33 29.53
C VAL A 422 12.27 -18.53 29.03
N GLU A 423 12.10 -17.32 29.55
CA GLU A 423 11.01 -16.40 29.27
C GLU A 423 11.51 -15.23 28.41
N VAL A 424 10.62 -14.68 27.58
CA VAL A 424 10.95 -13.59 26.67
C VAL A 424 10.55 -12.25 27.27
N HIS A 425 11.48 -11.29 27.30
CA HIS A 425 11.28 -9.95 27.86
C HIS A 425 11.72 -8.86 26.88
N HIS A 426 10.97 -7.76 26.77
CA HIS A 426 11.42 -6.58 26.03
C HIS A 426 12.37 -5.74 26.90
N LEU A 427 13.62 -5.53 26.49
CA LEU A 427 14.60 -4.78 27.27
C LEU A 427 14.17 -3.33 27.50
N ILE A 428 13.63 -2.66 26.47
CA ILE A 428 12.91 -1.40 26.61
C ILE A 428 11.42 -1.73 26.65
N PRO A 429 10.70 -1.44 27.75
CA PRO A 429 9.27 -1.74 27.85
C PRO A 429 8.46 -1.07 26.73
N LEU A 430 7.55 -1.81 26.11
CA LEU A 430 6.81 -1.35 24.93
C LEU A 430 5.94 -0.11 25.18
N LYS A 431 5.58 0.18 26.44
CA LYS A 431 4.85 1.42 26.79
C LYS A 431 5.63 2.69 26.43
N TYR A 432 6.96 2.60 26.37
CA TYR A 432 7.84 3.69 25.96
C TYR A 432 8.01 3.84 24.44
N GLN A 433 7.28 3.07 23.60
CA GLN A 433 7.33 3.18 22.13
C GLN A 433 7.18 4.62 21.62
N LYS A 434 6.39 5.46 22.31
CA LYS A 434 6.18 6.87 21.93
C LYS A 434 7.46 7.71 22.00
N LEU A 435 8.49 7.28 22.74
CA LEU A 435 9.78 7.95 22.84
C LEU A 435 10.73 7.62 21.67
N PHE A 436 10.36 6.67 20.81
CA PHE A 436 11.21 6.17 19.74
C PHE A 436 10.53 6.30 18.38
N LYS A 437 11.25 6.86 17.40
CA LYS A 437 10.78 7.02 16.00
C LYS A 437 10.75 5.70 15.22
N VAL A 438 11.45 4.68 15.70
CA VAL A 438 11.45 3.32 15.14
C VAL A 438 10.62 2.38 16.01
N ASN A 439 10.07 1.32 15.42
CA ASN A 439 9.38 0.29 16.19
C ASN A 439 10.35 -0.39 17.18
N ILE A 440 10.05 -0.34 18.47
CA ILE A 440 10.83 -1.01 19.52
C ILE A 440 10.32 -2.43 19.81
N ASP A 441 9.19 -2.84 19.25
CA ASP A 441 8.74 -4.25 19.23
C ASP A 441 9.46 -5.01 18.12
N THR A 442 10.77 -5.14 18.28
CA THR A 442 11.68 -5.83 17.36
C THR A 442 12.57 -6.79 18.14
N GLU A 443 13.10 -7.79 17.44
CA GLU A 443 13.99 -8.80 18.02
C GLU A 443 15.25 -8.17 18.68
N ALA A 444 15.69 -7.01 18.19
CA ALA A 444 16.80 -6.26 18.78
C ALA A 444 16.53 -5.84 20.24
N ASN A 445 15.26 -5.61 20.57
CA ASN A 445 14.81 -5.20 21.89
C ASN A 445 14.25 -6.36 22.73
N VAL A 446 14.40 -7.61 22.29
CA VAL A 446 13.85 -8.78 22.97
C VAL A 446 14.99 -9.65 23.52
N VAL A 447 14.91 -10.08 24.77
CA VAL A 447 15.91 -10.93 25.45
C VAL A 447 15.25 -12.20 26.01
N ALA A 448 16.02 -13.29 26.09
CA ALA A 448 15.61 -14.53 26.76
C ALA A 448 16.20 -14.57 28.17
N LEU A 449 15.39 -14.83 29.18
CA LEU A 449 15.76 -14.77 30.61
C LEU A 449 15.32 -16.04 31.34
N CYS A 450 16.07 -16.51 32.33
CA CYS A 450 15.54 -17.50 33.26
C CYS A 450 14.38 -16.89 34.08
N ALA A 451 13.53 -17.73 34.65
CA ALA A 451 12.36 -17.27 35.41
C ALA A 451 12.75 -16.39 36.62
N GLY A 452 13.96 -16.57 37.15
CA GLY A 452 14.53 -15.72 38.20
C GLY A 452 14.84 -14.29 37.71
N CYS A 453 15.64 -14.15 36.64
CA CYS A 453 16.00 -12.84 36.10
C CYS A 453 14.79 -12.10 35.51
N HIS A 454 13.86 -12.82 34.87
CA HIS A 454 12.63 -12.24 34.33
C HIS A 454 11.79 -11.61 35.44
N ARG A 455 11.52 -12.36 36.52
CA ARG A 455 10.77 -11.86 37.67
C ARG A 455 11.50 -10.77 38.44
N HIS A 456 12.83 -10.79 38.50
CA HIS A 456 13.59 -9.72 39.14
C HIS A 456 13.44 -8.37 38.41
N LEU A 457 13.33 -8.37 37.08
CA LEU A 457 13.08 -7.14 36.31
C LEU A 457 11.67 -6.58 36.52
N HIS A 458 10.65 -7.43 36.70
CA HIS A 458 9.30 -6.99 37.02
C HIS A 458 9.17 -6.58 38.49
N TYR A 459 9.51 -7.46 39.43
CA TYR A 459 9.14 -7.37 40.84
C TYR A 459 10.30 -7.09 41.80
N GLY A 460 11.55 -7.05 41.34
CA GLY A 460 12.70 -6.75 42.19
C GLY A 460 12.78 -5.26 42.54
N GLU A 461 13.51 -4.93 43.62
CA GLU A 461 13.86 -3.55 43.94
C GLU A 461 14.73 -2.93 42.82
N PHE A 462 14.59 -1.63 42.59
CA PHE A 462 15.26 -0.94 41.49
C PHE A 462 16.78 -1.16 41.50
N GLU A 463 17.43 -1.11 42.67
CA GLU A 463 18.87 -1.35 42.82
C GLU A 463 19.27 -2.76 42.33
N GLY A 464 18.43 -3.77 42.59
CA GLY A 464 18.64 -5.13 42.13
C GLY A 464 18.50 -5.30 40.61
N LYS A 465 17.76 -4.41 39.93
CA LYS A 465 17.60 -4.41 38.48
C LYS A 465 18.83 -3.87 37.75
N ILE A 466 19.62 -2.98 38.36
CA ILE A 466 20.71 -2.24 37.68
C ILE A 466 21.73 -3.20 37.05
N ASP A 467 22.20 -4.20 37.80
CA ASP A 467 23.22 -5.15 37.31
C ASP A 467 22.69 -6.02 36.16
N ILE A 468 21.42 -6.42 36.22
CA ILE A 468 20.75 -7.19 35.18
C ILE A 468 20.61 -6.32 33.92
N LEU A 469 20.08 -5.10 34.06
CA LEU A 469 19.90 -4.15 32.97
C LEU A 469 21.23 -3.79 32.31
N HIS A 470 22.30 -3.63 33.07
CA HIS A 470 23.64 -3.33 32.54
C HIS A 470 24.16 -4.46 31.63
N LYS A 471 24.03 -5.71 32.08
CA LYS A 471 24.43 -6.90 31.30
C LYS A 471 23.61 -7.02 30.02
N LEU A 472 22.28 -6.88 30.12
CA LEU A 472 21.39 -6.96 28.96
C LEU A 472 21.61 -5.82 27.97
N PHE A 473 21.80 -4.60 28.46
CA PHE A 473 22.13 -3.45 27.63
C PHE A 473 23.43 -3.66 26.86
N LYS A 474 24.48 -4.17 27.52
CA LYS A 474 25.75 -4.48 26.86
C LYS A 474 25.58 -5.51 25.74
N VAL A 475 24.78 -6.56 25.97
CA VAL A 475 24.49 -7.61 24.98
C VAL A 475 23.72 -7.04 23.78
N ARG A 476 22.73 -6.16 24.02
CA ARG A 476 21.82 -5.68 22.96
C ARG A 476 22.22 -4.36 22.32
N LYS A 477 23.17 -3.61 22.88
CA LYS A 477 23.56 -2.26 22.43
C LYS A 477 23.81 -2.17 20.92
N GLN A 478 24.55 -3.12 20.35
CA GLN A 478 24.85 -3.10 18.92
C GLN A 478 23.63 -3.45 18.05
N ALA A 479 22.80 -4.40 18.49
CA ALA A 479 21.57 -4.78 17.78
C ALA A 479 20.54 -3.65 17.81
N LEU A 480 20.33 -3.03 18.98
CA LEU A 480 19.47 -1.85 19.14
C LEU A 480 19.91 -0.71 18.21
N ARG A 481 21.22 -0.40 18.19
CA ARG A 481 21.77 0.64 17.30
C ARG A 481 21.55 0.32 15.82
N LYS A 482 21.77 -0.93 15.39
CA LYS A 482 21.51 -1.37 14.00
C LYS A 482 20.03 -1.28 13.63
N ALA A 483 19.14 -1.48 14.59
CA ALA A 483 17.69 -1.33 14.41
C ALA A 483 17.21 0.14 14.50
N GLY A 484 18.12 1.10 14.64
CA GLY A 484 17.77 2.53 14.79
C GLY A 484 17.22 2.90 16.17
N ILE A 485 17.26 2.00 17.15
CA ILE A 485 16.81 2.23 18.52
C ILE A 485 17.96 2.87 19.30
N LEU A 486 17.95 4.19 19.40
CA LEU A 486 18.97 4.96 20.12
C LEU A 486 18.52 5.19 21.56
N VAL A 487 19.16 4.49 22.50
CA VAL A 487 18.91 4.63 23.94
C VAL A 487 20.24 4.50 24.70
N THR A 488 20.47 5.39 25.66
CA THR A 488 21.60 5.32 26.59
C THR A 488 21.27 4.44 27.79
N PHE A 489 22.30 3.94 28.48
CA PHE A 489 22.07 3.15 29.69
C PHE A 489 21.32 3.93 30.78
N LYS A 490 21.59 5.25 30.89
CA LYS A 490 20.89 6.14 31.83
C LYS A 490 19.41 6.28 31.50
N GLU A 491 19.06 6.44 30.22
CA GLU A 491 17.66 6.49 29.78
C GLU A 491 16.95 5.16 30.01
N LEU A 492 17.64 4.03 29.73
CA LEU A 492 17.11 2.70 30.02
C LEU A 492 16.80 2.54 31.51
N LEU A 493 17.70 2.96 32.41
CA LEU A 493 17.45 2.92 33.86
C LEU A 493 16.21 3.75 34.24
N SER A 494 16.05 4.95 33.67
CA SER A 494 14.91 5.82 33.97
C SER A 494 13.55 5.21 33.60
N TYR A 495 13.52 4.28 32.64
CA TYR A 495 12.29 3.55 32.27
C TYR A 495 11.90 2.54 33.34
N TYR A 496 12.87 1.88 33.98
CA TYR A 496 12.59 0.90 35.05
C TYR A 496 12.41 1.55 36.43
N GLU A 497 12.92 2.77 36.60
CA GLU A 497 12.71 3.59 37.80
C GLU A 497 11.28 4.17 37.82
N LYS A 498 10.79 4.72 36.70
CA LYS A 498 9.42 5.25 36.61
C LYS A 498 8.32 4.18 36.68
N ASP A 499 8.66 2.95 36.28
CA ASP A 499 7.75 1.80 36.39
C ASP A 499 7.50 1.41 37.85
N PHE A 500 8.44 1.73 38.74
CA PHE A 500 8.32 1.51 40.19
C PHE A 500 7.37 2.51 40.86
N ASP A 501 7.40 3.79 40.46
CA ASP A 501 6.52 4.83 41.02
C ASP A 501 5.04 4.64 40.65
N GLU A 502 4.75 4.07 39.48
CA GLU A 502 3.37 3.77 39.03
C GLU A 502 2.76 2.57 39.78
N GLU A 503 3.54 1.54 40.14
CA GLU A 503 3.03 0.36 40.86
C GLU A 503 2.73 0.61 42.35
N LEU A 504 3.42 1.57 42.99
CA LEU A 504 3.12 2.00 44.37
C LEU A 504 1.78 2.74 44.52
N THR A 505 1.17 3.19 43.41
CA THR A 505 -0.16 3.83 43.44
C THR A 505 -1.33 2.84 43.45
N PHE A 506 -1.08 1.53 43.28
CA PHE A 506 -2.11 0.50 43.19
C PHE A 506 -2.23 -0.43 44.41
N VAL A 507 -1.57 -0.13 45.54
CA VAL A 507 -1.60 -0.98 46.76
C VAL A 507 -2.32 -0.33 47.96
N ASN A 508 -2.96 0.83 47.79
CA ASN A 508 -3.73 1.48 48.86
C ASN A 508 -5.22 1.70 48.51
N GLU A 509 -5.93 0.63 48.14
CA GLU A 509 -7.41 0.56 48.22
C GLU A 509 -7.87 -0.71 48.94
#